data_AF-A0A355B7S1-F1
#
_entry.id   AF-A0A355B7S1-F1
#
_cell.length_a   1.000
_cell.length_b   1.000
_cell.length_c   1.000
_cell.angle_alpha   90.00
_cell.angle_beta   90.00
_cell.angle_gamma   90.00
#
_symmetry.space_group_name_H-M   'P 1'
#
loop_
_entity.id
_entity.type
_entity.pdbx_description
1 polymer ?
#
loop_
_entity_poly.entity_id
_entity_poly.type
_entity_poly.pdbx_seq_one_letter_code
_entity_poly.pdbx_strand_id
1 'polypeptide(L)'
;MMKALKYEKDAVLIQDGKIKAWVDICVENGDTICDWNKNDFIMTDPNDIALKNWQDNLEHFEDATSLARETLENLGIIFQDD
;
A
#
# COMPACT_ATOMS: atom_id res chain seq x y z
N MET A 1 -9.10 10.03 -6.75
CA MET A 1 -9.26 8.62 -7.16
C MET A 1 -7.90 7.98 -6.99
N MET A 2 -7.87 6.97 -6.15
CA MET A 2 -6.67 6.23 -5.78
C MET A 2 -6.13 5.46 -6.99
N LYS A 3 -4.81 5.35 -7.12
CA LYS A 3 -4.15 4.58 -8.20
C LYS A 3 -2.79 4.04 -7.79
N ALA A 4 -2.39 2.90 -8.34
CA ALA A 4 -1.02 2.40 -8.27
C ALA A 4 -0.12 3.19 -9.24
N LEU A 5 1.07 3.60 -8.78
CA LEU A 5 2.04 4.35 -9.59
C LEU A 5 3.24 3.53 -10.02
N LYS A 6 3.76 2.72 -9.11
CA LYS A 6 4.94 1.87 -9.31
C LYS A 6 4.89 0.72 -8.32
N TYR A 7 5.65 -0.32 -8.62
CA TYR A 7 5.91 -1.43 -7.71
C TYR A 7 7.41 -1.67 -7.62
N GLU A 8 7.85 -2.19 -6.48
CA GLU A 8 9.22 -2.57 -6.19
C GLU A 8 9.20 -3.90 -5.45
N LYS A 9 9.55 -5.00 -6.14
CA LYS A 9 9.44 -6.38 -5.65
C LYS A 9 8.02 -6.70 -5.15
N ASP A 10 7.83 -6.62 -3.84
CA ASP A 10 6.68 -7.00 -3.04
C ASP A 10 5.98 -5.77 -2.45
N ALA A 11 6.35 -4.55 -2.85
CA ALA A 11 5.71 -3.31 -2.45
C ALA A 11 5.10 -2.55 -3.63
N VAL A 12 3.99 -1.84 -3.40
CA VAL A 12 3.32 -0.98 -4.40
C VAL A 12 3.11 0.42 -3.86
N LEU A 13 3.50 1.43 -4.65
CA LEU A 13 3.28 2.84 -4.33
C LEU A 13 1.90 3.26 -4.82
N ILE A 14 1.03 3.55 -3.86
CA ILE A 14 -0.32 4.04 -4.07
C ILE A 14 -0.33 5.58 -3.97
N GLN A 15 -1.10 6.22 -4.85
CA GLN A 15 -1.35 7.67 -4.81
C GLN A 15 -2.84 7.95 -4.67
N ASP A 16 -3.19 8.78 -3.69
CA ASP A 16 -4.50 9.43 -3.59
C ASP A 16 -4.36 10.94 -3.40
N GLY A 17 -4.83 11.72 -4.38
CA GLY A 17 -4.60 13.15 -4.43
C GLY A 17 -3.09 13.49 -4.38
N LYS A 18 -2.66 14.12 -3.29
CA LYS A 18 -1.25 14.46 -3.03
C LYS A 18 -0.53 13.44 -2.15
N ILE A 19 -1.28 12.54 -1.50
CA ILE A 19 -0.72 11.50 -0.63
C ILE A 19 -0.12 10.40 -1.49
N LYS A 20 1.05 9.91 -1.06
CA LYS A 20 1.70 8.74 -1.61
C LYS A 20 2.06 7.80 -0.47
N ALA A 21 1.58 6.58 -0.52
CA ALA A 21 1.80 5.57 0.50
C ALA A 21 2.28 4.27 -0.14
N TRP A 22 3.28 3.65 0.45
CA TRP A 22 3.71 2.32 0.06
C TRP A 22 2.92 1.28 0.84
N VAL A 23 2.45 0.26 0.13
CA VAL A 23 1.86 -0.95 0.69
C VAL A 23 2.85 -2.08 0.43
N ASP A 24 3.27 -2.75 1.50
CA ASP A 24 4.07 -3.97 1.42
C ASP A 24 3.14 -5.18 1.40
N ILE A 25 3.44 -6.16 0.56
CA ILE A 25 2.63 -7.38 0.36
C ILE A 25 3.53 -8.60 0.50
N CYS A 26 3.29 -9.44 1.49
CA CYS A 26 3.95 -10.74 1.64
C CYS A 26 2.97 -11.87 1.31
N VAL A 27 3.46 -12.95 0.71
CA VAL A 27 2.69 -14.19 0.56
C VAL A 27 3.31 -15.25 1.48
N GLU A 28 2.55 -15.68 2.47
CA GLU A 28 2.96 -16.71 3.43
C GLU A 28 1.96 -17.85 3.42
N ASN A 29 2.41 -19.07 3.09
CA ASN A 29 1.56 -20.27 3.04
C ASN A 29 0.30 -20.15 2.17
N GLY A 30 0.34 -19.33 1.11
CA GLY A 30 -0.80 -19.07 0.22
C GLY A 30 -1.66 -17.88 0.65
N ASP A 31 -1.50 -17.38 1.87
CA ASP A 31 -2.20 -16.19 2.35
C ASP A 31 -1.42 -14.92 1.97
N THR A 32 -2.14 -13.89 1.52
CA THR A 32 -1.57 -12.58 1.23
C THR A 32 -1.71 -11.66 2.43
N ILE A 33 -0.59 -11.25 3.00
CA ILE A 33 -0.48 -10.33 4.13
C ILE A 33 -0.10 -8.97 3.57
N CYS A 34 -0.87 -7.93 3.91
CA CYS A 34 -0.58 -6.56 3.52
C CYS A 34 -0.31 -5.70 4.75
N ASP A 35 0.63 -4.77 4.65
CA ASP A 35 0.88 -3.75 5.68
C ASP A 35 1.27 -2.42 5.01
N TRP A 36 1.15 -1.31 5.73
CA TRP A 36 1.81 -0.08 5.31
C TRP A 36 3.32 -0.25 5.42
N ASN A 37 4.05 0.27 4.43
CA ASN A 37 5.48 0.42 4.61
C ASN A 37 5.73 1.40 5.75
N LYS A 38 6.47 0.96 6.77
CA LYS A 38 6.69 1.72 8.00
C LYS A 38 7.63 2.89 7.70
N ASN A 39 7.05 4.09 7.59
CA ASN A 39 7.80 5.33 7.53
C ASN A 39 8.12 5.84 8.94
N ASP A 40 9.31 6.39 9.13
CA ASP A 40 9.64 7.18 10.31
C ASP A 40 8.99 8.57 10.18
N PHE A 41 7.80 8.75 10.75
CA PHE A 41 7.07 10.02 10.66
C PHE A 41 7.71 11.12 11.52
N ILE A 42 8.08 12.22 10.87
CA ILE A 42 8.49 13.45 11.53
C ILE A 42 7.23 14.27 11.86
N MET A 43 6.76 14.23 13.11
CA MET A 43 5.51 14.88 13.55
C MET A 43 5.53 16.42 13.51
N THR A 44 6.58 17.04 12.99
CA THR A 44 6.66 18.47 12.68
C THR A 44 6.59 18.77 11.17
N ASP A 45 6.73 17.76 10.31
CA ASP A 45 6.54 17.88 8.87
C ASP A 45 5.04 17.74 8.54
N PRO A 46 4.39 18.75 7.94
CA PRO A 46 2.99 18.66 7.57
C PRO A 46 2.67 17.53 6.57
N ASN A 47 3.63 17.11 5.74
CA ASN A 47 3.42 16.00 4.80
C ASN A 47 3.35 14.66 5.53
N ASP A 48 4.22 14.43 6.51
CA ASP A 48 4.24 13.21 7.31
C ASP A 48 3.00 13.11 8.20
N ILE A 49 2.56 14.22 8.78
CA ILE A 49 1.30 14.28 9.53
C ILE A 49 0.12 13.93 8.62
N ALA A 50 0.07 14.49 7.41
CA ALA A 50 -0.99 14.22 6.45
C ALA A 50 -1.00 12.76 5.99
N LEU A 51 0.17 12.18 5.70
CA LEU A 51 0.32 10.78 5.34
C LEU A 51 -0.11 9.87 6.49
N LYS A 52 0.35 10.14 7.72
CA LYS A 52 -0.04 9.36 8.90
C LYS A 52 -1.56 9.40 9.12
N ASN A 53 -2.16 10.59 9.11
CA ASN A 53 -3.61 10.72 9.29
C ASN A 53 -4.40 10.00 8.19
N TRP A 54 -3.85 9.96 6.97
CA TRP A 54 -4.44 9.21 5.86
C TRP A 54 -4.31 7.70 6.07
N GLN A 55 -3.15 7.21 6.55
CA GLN A 55 -2.90 5.79 6.85
C GLN A 55 -3.64 5.26 8.10
N ASP A 56 -3.96 6.13 9.06
CA ASP A 56 -4.77 5.79 10.24
C ASP A 56 -6.26 5.53 9.89
N ASN A 57 -6.70 5.80 8.64
CA ASN A 57 -8.05 5.50 8.16
C ASN A 57 -8.13 4.08 7.58
N LEU A 58 -9.03 3.26 8.12
CA LEU A 58 -9.25 1.88 7.70
C LEU A 58 -9.68 1.76 6.22
N GLU A 59 -10.55 2.62 5.73
CA GLU A 59 -11.04 2.58 4.34
C GLU A 59 -9.88 2.79 3.35
N HIS A 60 -8.97 3.71 3.67
CA HIS A 60 -7.78 3.92 2.85
C HIS A 60 -6.84 2.72 2.86
N PHE A 61 -6.74 2.00 3.98
CA PHE A 61 -5.96 0.76 4.05
C PHE A 61 -6.59 -0.35 3.20
N GLU A 62 -7.90 -0.57 3.35
CA GLU A 62 -8.63 -1.58 2.58
C GLU A 62 -8.55 -1.32 1.06
N ASP A 63 -8.77 -0.08 0.63
CA ASP A 63 -8.68 0.31 -0.77
C ASP A 63 -7.25 0.18 -1.33
N ALA A 64 -6.26 0.68 -0.59
CA ALA A 64 -4.87 0.67 -1.03
C ALA A 64 -4.31 -0.75 -1.11
N THR A 65 -4.62 -1.60 -0.14
CA THR A 65 -4.16 -3.00 -0.12
C THR A 65 -4.85 -3.84 -1.20
N SER A 66 -6.15 -3.62 -1.44
CA SER A 66 -6.87 -4.25 -2.55
C SER A 66 -6.22 -3.90 -3.89
N LEU A 67 -5.94 -2.62 -4.12
CA LEU A 67 -5.34 -2.13 -5.34
C LEU A 67 -3.87 -2.60 -5.50
N ALA A 68 -3.10 -2.61 -4.42
CA ALA A 68 -1.73 -3.09 -4.43
C ALA A 68 -1.66 -4.59 -4.77
N ARG A 69 -2.54 -5.40 -4.17
CA ARG A 69 -2.66 -6.83 -4.45
C ARG A 69 -3.03 -7.08 -5.91
N GLU A 70 -4.10 -6.45 -6.39
CA GLU A 70 -4.53 -6.56 -7.80
C GLU A 70 -3.40 -6.18 -8.77
N THR A 71 -2.61 -5.15 -8.42
CA THR A 71 -1.45 -4.73 -9.23
C THR A 71 -0.42 -5.85 -9.35
N LEU A 72 -0.04 -6.49 -8.24
CA LEU A 72 0.98 -7.55 -8.25
C LEU A 72 0.46 -8.86 -8.87
N GLU A 73 -0.82 -9.20 -8.69
CA GLU A 73 -1.48 -10.33 -9.34
C GLU A 73 -1.50 -10.17 -10.87
N ASN A 74 -1.91 -8.99 -11.36
CA ASN A 74 -1.93 -8.67 -12.80
C ASN A 74 -0.54 -8.70 -13.44
N LEU A 75 0.51 -8.45 -12.64
CA LEU A 75 1.90 -8.53 -13.08
C LEU A 75 2.49 -9.96 -12.97
N GLY A 76 1.74 -10.92 -12.42
CA GLY A 76 2.21 -12.29 -12.19
C GLY A 76 3.34 -12.38 -11.16
N ILE A 77 3.40 -11.43 -10.21
CA ILE A 77 4.42 -11.38 -9.15
C ILE A 77 3.98 -12.22 -7.95
N ILE A 78 2.71 -12.11 -7.58
CA ILE A 78 2.08 -12.94 -6.56
C ILE A 78 0.93 -13.72 -7.19
N PHE A 79 0.62 -14.87 -6.58
CA PHE A 79 -0.47 -15.74 -6.99
C PHE A 79 -1.23 -16.14 -5.73
N GLN A 80 -2.55 -16.03 -5.78
CA GLN A 80 -3.42 -16.61 -4.77
C GLN A 80 -3.99 -17.92 -5.34
N ASP A 81 -4.05 -18.96 -4.52
CA ASP A 81 -4.81 -20.16 -4.86
C ASP A 81 -6.31 -19.82 -4.72
N ASP A 82 -7.12 -20.16 -5.73
CA ASP A 82 -8.58 -19.95 -5.76
C ASP A 82 -9.33 -20.65 -4.60
#